data_AF-A0A355E1B3-F1
#
_entry.id   AF-A0A355E1B3-F1
#
_cell.length_a   1.000
_cell.length_b   1.000
_cell.length_c   1.000
_cell.angle_alpha   90.00
_cell.angle_beta   90.00
_cell.angle_gamma   90.00
#
_symmetry.space_group_name_H-M   'P 1'
#
loop_
_entity.id
_entity.type
_entity.pdbx_description
1 polymer ?
#
loop_
_entity_poly.entity_id
_entity_poly.type
_entity_poly.pdbx_seq_one_letter_code
_entity_poly.pdbx_strand_id
1 'polypeptide(L)'
;MSYRTTSKWGSVKADGQKTPREVRAVDHLMRFYVDHLLIGSIGRYGIFGLRVTDNATVLSDSRKIYGRYFREDPAARAAFERLLERAQDFNPHRPATQFRKVIQEGMLAAATMDIGKVPVFFDALAAPEAAAHLVEYQAAQMIPDLALFDRLAKDVIHEVNRHAQPGQRVLAALLMGSYAIGAAGTKSDLDLQVVTEDGHTRHLAEFYELLQERWDAAGKSQHEIGDFQYALPPSRGLIDSIHRAPYLIFSPYPEVIAGLQRSRAEDVRLKPADRRGWTGTVFHLFYAGLLFGAVLLYELRGRLSRKAA
;
A
#
# COMPACT_ATOMS: atom_id res chain seq x y z
N MET A 1 -0.03 14.99 5.24
CA MET A 1 0.37 15.40 3.87
C MET A 1 -0.59 14.76 2.85
N SER A 2 -1.22 15.55 1.97
CA SER A 2 -2.19 15.09 0.93
C SER A 2 -1.79 13.76 0.28
N TYR A 3 -2.71 12.77 0.20
CA TYR A 3 -2.61 11.57 -0.64
C TYR A 3 -2.55 11.95 -2.13
N ARG A 4 -1.40 12.50 -2.49
CA ARG A 4 -1.02 12.82 -3.84
C ARG A 4 -0.30 11.59 -4.36
N THR A 5 -0.99 10.86 -5.23
CA THR A 5 -0.42 9.89 -6.18
C THR A 5 0.66 10.50 -7.10
N THR A 6 1.22 11.68 -6.80
CA THR A 6 2.23 12.38 -7.59
C THR A 6 3.70 12.09 -7.23
N SER A 7 4.07 11.28 -6.21
CA SER A 7 5.48 11.32 -5.75
C SER A 7 6.46 10.25 -6.25
N LYS A 8 6.06 9.04 -6.70
CA LYS A 8 7.04 8.04 -7.22
C LYS A 8 7.24 8.07 -8.74
N TRP A 9 6.21 8.45 -9.51
CA TRP A 9 6.38 8.64 -10.96
C TRP A 9 7.27 9.85 -11.28
N GLY A 10 7.06 10.96 -10.57
CA GLY A 10 7.86 12.17 -10.72
C GLY A 10 9.35 11.92 -10.43
N SER A 11 9.66 11.18 -9.37
CA SER A 11 11.03 10.82 -9.02
C SER A 11 11.65 9.83 -10.01
N VAL A 12 10.96 8.74 -10.36
CA VAL A 12 11.46 7.77 -11.37
C VAL A 12 11.67 8.45 -12.73
N LYS A 13 10.82 9.40 -13.11
CA LYS A 13 11.00 10.19 -14.33
C LYS A 13 12.18 11.15 -14.23
N ALA A 14 12.37 11.81 -13.10
CA ALA A 14 13.49 12.73 -12.87
C ALA A 14 14.84 12.01 -12.80
N ASP A 15 14.90 10.88 -12.09
CA ASP A 15 16.12 10.06 -11.98
C ASP A 15 16.38 9.29 -13.28
N GLY A 16 15.32 8.81 -13.91
CA GLY A 16 15.30 8.35 -15.30
C GLY A 16 15.46 9.47 -16.33
N GLN A 17 15.82 10.70 -15.97
CA GLN A 17 16.40 11.68 -16.88
C GLN A 17 17.89 11.91 -16.60
N LYS A 18 18.33 11.68 -15.35
CA LYS A 18 19.72 11.86 -14.90
C LYS A 18 20.64 10.70 -15.28
N THR A 19 20.18 9.44 -15.16
CA THR A 19 20.99 8.28 -15.55
C THR A 19 21.00 8.13 -17.07
N PRO A 20 22.14 8.07 -17.78
CA PRO A 20 22.14 7.82 -19.22
C PRO A 20 21.39 6.54 -19.55
N ARG A 21 20.55 6.54 -20.60
CA ARG A 21 19.73 5.37 -20.99
C ARG A 21 20.58 4.11 -21.19
N GLU A 22 21.80 4.30 -21.68
CA GLU A 22 22.80 3.26 -21.95
C GLU A 22 23.37 2.59 -20.71
N VAL A 23 23.14 3.13 -19.52
CA VAL A 23 23.70 2.60 -18.26
C VAL A 23 22.60 2.02 -17.36
N ARG A 24 21.34 2.33 -17.62
CA ARG A 24 20.21 1.87 -16.79
C ARG A 24 20.03 0.37 -16.86
N ALA A 25 19.54 -0.19 -15.76
CA ALA A 25 19.11 -1.58 -15.69
C ALA A 25 17.93 -1.91 -16.62
N VAL A 26 17.10 -0.92 -17.00
CA VAL A 26 15.90 -1.11 -17.83
C VAL A 26 15.92 -0.22 -19.08
N ASP A 27 15.67 -0.82 -20.25
CA ASP A 27 15.71 -0.12 -21.56
C ASP A 27 14.43 0.68 -21.89
N HIS A 28 13.30 0.27 -21.31
CA HIS A 28 11.97 0.81 -21.57
C HIS A 28 11.24 1.20 -20.28
N LEU A 29 11.78 2.18 -19.55
CA LEU A 29 11.32 2.59 -18.21
C LEU A 29 9.81 2.88 -18.12
N MET A 30 9.24 3.54 -19.13
CA MET A 30 7.80 3.86 -19.18
C MET A 30 6.93 2.60 -19.26
N ARG A 31 7.32 1.65 -20.11
CA ARG A 31 6.60 0.38 -20.34
C ARG A 31 6.76 -0.55 -19.16
N PHE A 32 7.98 -0.60 -18.61
CA PHE A 32 8.27 -1.25 -17.34
C PHE A 32 7.34 -0.74 -16.24
N TYR A 33 7.22 0.59 -16.06
CA TYR A 33 6.36 1.16 -15.03
C TYR A 33 4.89 0.75 -15.19
N VAL A 34 4.35 0.77 -16.41
CA VAL A 34 2.97 0.33 -16.67
C VAL A 34 2.77 -1.13 -16.28
N ASP A 35 3.61 -2.05 -16.77
CA ASP A 35 3.51 -3.46 -16.40
C ASP A 35 3.73 -3.66 -14.89
N HIS A 36 4.65 -2.91 -14.31
CA HIS A 36 4.98 -2.95 -12.90
C HIS A 36 3.79 -2.54 -12.01
N LEU A 37 3.01 -1.52 -12.39
CA LEU A 37 1.79 -1.12 -11.70
C LEU A 37 0.74 -2.24 -11.65
N LEU A 38 0.85 -3.23 -12.53
CA LEU A 38 -0.11 -4.33 -12.66
C LEU A 38 0.37 -5.64 -12.02
N ILE A 39 1.57 -5.69 -11.41
CA ILE A 39 2.11 -6.90 -10.75
C ILE A 39 1.08 -7.52 -9.81
N GLY A 40 0.78 -8.80 -10.01
CA GLY A 40 -0.08 -9.57 -9.12
C GLY A 40 -1.52 -9.07 -9.04
N SER A 41 -1.95 -8.18 -9.95
CA SER A 41 -3.28 -7.58 -9.88
C SER A 41 -4.38 -8.50 -10.40
N ILE A 42 -5.57 -8.50 -9.79
CA ILE A 42 -6.76 -9.22 -10.30
C ILE A 42 -7.71 -8.36 -11.13
N GLY A 43 -7.32 -7.13 -11.49
CA GLY A 43 -8.17 -6.25 -12.28
C GLY A 43 -9.51 -5.90 -11.64
N ARG A 44 -9.70 -6.10 -10.34
CA ARG A 44 -10.92 -5.61 -9.67
C ARG A 44 -10.61 -4.25 -9.06
N TYR A 45 -11.12 -3.19 -9.68
CA TYR A 45 -11.16 -1.86 -9.08
C TYR A 45 -12.17 -1.93 -7.93
N GLY A 46 -11.68 -2.00 -6.69
CA GLY A 46 -12.48 -1.44 -5.60
C GLY A 46 -12.44 0.09 -5.73
N ILE A 47 -13.19 0.78 -4.87
CA ILE A 47 -13.14 2.25 -4.78
C ILE A 47 -11.69 2.76 -4.52
N PHE A 48 -10.78 1.87 -4.07
CA PHE A 48 -9.38 2.17 -3.70
C PHE A 48 -8.28 1.50 -4.56
N GLY A 49 -8.60 1.01 -5.78
CA GLY A 49 -7.58 0.58 -6.76
C GLY A 49 -7.43 -0.94 -6.99
N LEU A 50 -6.30 -1.34 -7.58
CA LEU A 50 -6.02 -2.71 -8.04
C LEU A 50 -5.75 -3.67 -6.88
N ARG A 51 -6.60 -4.70 -6.75
CA ARG A 51 -6.42 -5.79 -5.79
C ARG A 51 -5.27 -6.73 -6.17
N VAL A 52 -4.54 -7.23 -5.17
CA VAL A 52 -3.47 -8.24 -5.32
C VAL A 52 -4.04 -9.64 -5.11
N THR A 53 -3.66 -10.60 -5.96
CA THR A 53 -4.25 -11.96 -6.01
C THR A 53 -3.69 -12.90 -4.95
N ASP A 54 -2.45 -13.34 -5.11
CA ASP A 54 -1.77 -14.32 -4.27
C ASP A 54 -0.25 -14.19 -4.50
N ASN A 55 0.54 -14.77 -3.59
CA ASN A 55 2.00 -14.70 -3.67
C ASN A 55 2.55 -15.39 -4.93
N ALA A 56 1.91 -16.47 -5.39
CA ALA A 56 2.36 -17.23 -6.55
C ALA A 56 2.30 -16.41 -7.85
N THR A 57 1.24 -15.63 -8.02
CA THR A 57 1.07 -14.75 -9.18
C THR A 57 1.93 -13.51 -9.04
N VAL A 58 2.10 -12.96 -7.85
CA VAL A 58 3.09 -11.89 -7.63
C VAL A 58 4.48 -12.35 -8.06
N LEU A 59 4.91 -13.56 -7.70
CA LEU A 59 6.17 -14.15 -8.15
C LEU A 59 6.22 -14.32 -9.67
N SER A 60 5.17 -14.92 -10.26
CA SER A 60 5.09 -15.17 -11.70
C SER A 60 5.16 -13.88 -12.52
N ASP A 61 4.35 -12.88 -12.15
CA ASP A 61 4.30 -11.58 -12.83
C ASP A 61 5.64 -10.82 -12.64
N SER A 62 6.22 -10.86 -11.44
CA SER A 62 7.51 -10.20 -11.17
C SER A 62 8.63 -10.79 -12.01
N ARG A 63 8.69 -12.13 -12.15
CA ARG A 63 9.67 -12.81 -13.03
C ARG A 63 9.48 -12.42 -14.50
N LYS A 64 8.24 -12.40 -14.99
CA LYS A 64 7.91 -12.00 -16.37
C LYS A 64 8.32 -10.57 -16.65
N ILE A 65 8.02 -9.66 -15.73
CA ILE A 65 8.34 -8.23 -15.87
C ILE A 65 9.85 -8.02 -15.80
N TYR A 66 10.54 -8.70 -14.89
CA TYR A 66 12.00 -8.68 -14.84
C TYR A 66 12.60 -9.10 -16.18
N GLY A 67 12.28 -10.31 -16.66
CA GLY A 67 12.84 -10.85 -17.90
C GLY A 67 12.47 -10.06 -19.16
N ARG A 68 11.37 -9.30 -19.13
CA ARG A 68 10.95 -8.45 -20.25
C ARG A 68 11.72 -7.14 -20.33
N TYR A 69 12.15 -6.58 -19.21
CA TYR A 69 12.60 -5.18 -19.15
C TYR A 69 14.00 -4.96 -18.60
N PHE A 70 14.45 -5.80 -17.67
CA PHE A 70 15.82 -5.71 -17.18
C PHE A 70 16.77 -6.22 -18.26
N ARG A 71 17.90 -5.52 -18.43
CA ARG A 71 18.98 -5.96 -19.30
C ARG A 71 19.50 -7.32 -18.85
N GLU A 72 19.96 -8.10 -19.82
CA GLU A 72 20.54 -9.41 -19.53
C GLU A 72 21.82 -9.26 -18.73
N ASP A 73 21.77 -9.70 -17.47
CA ASP A 73 22.90 -9.81 -16.55
C ASP A 73 22.64 -11.03 -15.65
N PRO A 74 23.45 -12.11 -15.76
CA PRO A 74 23.27 -13.31 -14.96
C PRO A 74 23.38 -13.08 -13.45
N ALA A 75 24.26 -12.16 -13.01
CA ALA A 75 24.44 -11.86 -11.60
C ALA A 75 23.24 -11.09 -11.05
N ALA A 76 22.71 -10.12 -11.80
CA ALA A 76 21.52 -9.38 -11.42
C ALA A 76 20.28 -10.28 -11.40
N ARG A 77 20.16 -11.20 -12.35
CA ARG A 77 19.09 -12.20 -12.40
C ARG A 77 19.12 -13.13 -11.20
N ALA A 78 20.30 -13.63 -10.84
CA ALA A 78 20.47 -14.48 -9.67
C ALA A 78 20.16 -13.73 -8.36
N ALA A 79 20.61 -12.48 -8.22
CA ALA A 79 20.29 -11.64 -7.06
C ALA A 79 18.78 -11.35 -6.95
N PHE A 80 18.10 -11.16 -8.08
CA PHE A 80 16.65 -10.99 -8.10
C PHE A 80 15.90 -12.24 -7.62
N GLU A 81 16.29 -13.44 -8.06
CA GLU A 81 15.64 -14.68 -7.56
C GLU A 81 15.89 -14.87 -6.05
N ARG A 82 17.10 -14.57 -5.55
CA ARG A 82 17.38 -14.57 -4.09
C ARG A 82 16.52 -13.55 -3.33
N LEU A 83 16.26 -12.37 -3.90
CA LEU A 83 15.31 -11.42 -3.32
C LEU A 83 13.90 -12.00 -3.24
N LEU A 84 13.44 -12.73 -4.27
CA LEU A 84 12.12 -13.37 -4.24
C LEU A 84 12.04 -14.41 -3.13
N GLU A 85 13.08 -15.24 -2.97
CA GLU A 85 13.19 -16.24 -1.88
C GLU A 85 13.11 -15.55 -0.51
N ARG A 86 13.96 -14.54 -0.26
CA ARG A 86 13.92 -13.79 1.00
C ARG A 86 12.57 -13.11 1.22
N ALA A 87 11.98 -12.51 0.20
CA ALA A 87 10.65 -11.90 0.34
C ALA A 87 9.59 -12.92 0.78
N GLN A 88 9.70 -14.19 0.38
CA GLN A 88 8.80 -15.25 0.84
C GLN A 88 9.04 -15.58 2.31
N ASP A 89 10.29 -15.71 2.72
CA ASP A 89 10.68 -15.99 4.10
C ASP A 89 10.26 -14.88 5.07
N PHE A 90 10.21 -13.64 4.59
CA PHE A 90 9.72 -12.49 5.35
C PHE A 90 8.19 -12.38 5.39
N ASN A 91 7.48 -13.14 4.56
CA ASN A 91 6.03 -13.05 4.39
C ASN A 91 5.29 -14.39 4.66
N PRO A 92 5.65 -15.22 5.66
CA PRO A 92 5.03 -16.54 5.84
C PRO A 92 3.55 -16.44 6.25
N HIS A 93 3.15 -15.33 6.88
CA HIS A 93 1.79 -15.13 7.40
C HIS A 93 1.20 -13.75 7.07
N ARG A 94 1.83 -13.01 6.15
CA ARG A 94 1.45 -11.63 5.80
C ARG A 94 0.63 -11.58 4.49
N PRO A 95 -0.27 -10.60 4.31
CA PRO A 95 -1.08 -10.48 3.09
C PRO A 95 -0.24 -10.30 1.81
N ALA A 96 -0.75 -10.78 0.67
CA ALA A 96 -0.07 -10.72 -0.63
C ALA A 96 0.29 -9.28 -1.08
N THR A 97 -0.43 -8.26 -0.60
CA THR A 97 -0.10 -6.86 -0.85
C THR A 97 1.25 -6.45 -0.26
N GLN A 98 1.61 -6.94 0.92
CA GLN A 98 2.92 -6.65 1.53
C GLN A 98 4.05 -7.35 0.78
N PHE A 99 3.83 -8.62 0.46
CA PHE A 99 4.73 -9.39 -0.39
C PHE A 99 5.01 -8.69 -1.73
N ARG A 100 3.93 -8.24 -2.41
CA ARG A 100 4.03 -7.43 -3.63
C ARG A 100 4.82 -6.15 -3.40
N LYS A 101 4.59 -5.42 -2.31
CA LYS A 101 5.24 -4.13 -2.04
C LYS A 101 6.77 -4.27 -1.96
N VAL A 102 7.27 -5.28 -1.24
CA VAL A 102 8.73 -5.54 -1.11
C VAL A 102 9.38 -5.72 -2.48
N ILE A 103 8.78 -6.55 -3.32
CA ILE A 103 9.28 -6.81 -4.68
C ILE A 103 9.13 -5.57 -5.56
N GLN A 104 7.99 -4.88 -5.45
CA GLN A 104 7.70 -3.72 -6.28
C GLN A 104 8.67 -2.57 -6.03
N GLU A 105 8.87 -2.21 -4.77
CA GLU A 105 9.77 -1.12 -4.39
C GLU A 105 11.21 -1.42 -4.79
N GLY A 106 11.66 -2.67 -4.61
CA GLY A 106 12.97 -3.12 -5.08
C GLY A 106 13.15 -2.98 -6.59
N MET A 107 12.20 -3.48 -7.39
CA MET A 107 12.30 -3.39 -8.86
C MET A 107 12.22 -1.94 -9.36
N LEU A 108 11.38 -1.08 -8.75
CA LEU A 108 11.28 0.34 -9.13
C LEU A 108 12.58 1.09 -8.89
N ALA A 109 13.20 0.89 -7.72
CA ALA A 109 14.47 1.51 -7.40
C ALA A 109 15.56 1.04 -8.38
N ALA A 110 15.69 -0.28 -8.57
CA ALA A 110 16.68 -0.88 -9.44
C ALA A 110 16.55 -0.46 -10.92
N ALA A 111 15.34 -0.19 -11.41
CA ALA A 111 15.10 0.15 -12.82
C ALA A 111 15.85 1.39 -13.33
N THR A 112 16.23 2.30 -12.43
CA THR A 112 16.96 3.53 -12.76
C THR A 112 18.45 3.49 -12.41
N MET A 113 18.90 2.41 -11.76
CA MET A 113 20.28 2.19 -11.36
C MET A 113 21.14 1.72 -12.53
N ASP A 114 22.45 1.85 -12.37
CA ASP A 114 23.44 1.13 -13.18
C ASP A 114 23.23 -0.38 -13.02
N ILE A 115 23.16 -1.12 -14.13
CA ILE A 115 22.96 -2.58 -14.10
C ILE A 115 24.01 -3.29 -13.24
N GLY A 116 25.26 -2.83 -13.23
CA GLY A 116 26.34 -3.41 -12.42
C GLY A 116 26.14 -3.23 -10.90
N LYS A 117 25.27 -2.30 -10.48
CA LYS A 117 24.93 -2.07 -9.06
C LYS A 117 23.69 -2.84 -8.60
N VAL A 118 22.89 -3.34 -9.55
CA VAL A 118 21.63 -4.05 -9.25
C VAL A 118 21.85 -5.32 -8.40
N PRO A 119 22.87 -6.17 -8.62
CA PRO A 119 23.06 -7.37 -7.82
C PRO A 119 23.23 -7.05 -6.33
N VAL A 120 24.16 -6.15 -6.00
CA VAL A 120 24.43 -5.73 -4.62
C VAL A 120 23.21 -5.09 -3.99
N PHE A 121 22.48 -4.27 -4.74
CA PHE A 121 21.25 -3.65 -4.27
C PHE A 121 20.17 -4.68 -3.92
N PHE A 122 19.89 -5.63 -4.82
CA PHE A 122 18.90 -6.67 -4.54
C PHE A 122 19.30 -7.56 -3.38
N ASP A 123 20.59 -7.94 -3.27
CA ASP A 123 21.08 -8.76 -2.15
C ASP A 123 20.95 -8.05 -0.79
N ALA A 124 21.02 -6.71 -0.76
CA ALA A 124 20.78 -5.93 0.46
C ALA A 124 19.28 -5.80 0.82
N LEU A 125 18.36 -6.04 -0.11
CA LEU A 125 16.92 -5.98 0.15
C LEU A 125 16.42 -7.24 0.86
N ALA A 126 15.52 -7.03 1.82
CA ALA A 126 14.99 -8.09 2.69
C ALA A 126 16.12 -8.95 3.28
N ALA A 127 17.23 -8.31 3.69
CA ALA A 127 18.33 -8.98 4.36
C ALA A 127 17.91 -9.35 5.80
N PRO A 128 18.33 -10.51 6.36
CA PRO A 128 17.91 -10.99 7.68
C PRO A 128 18.02 -9.95 8.80
N GLU A 129 19.02 -9.08 8.75
CA GLU A 129 19.26 -8.00 9.70
C GLU A 129 18.14 -6.95 9.66
N ALA A 130 17.63 -6.62 8.48
CA ALA A 130 16.48 -5.74 8.32
C ALA A 130 15.18 -6.37 8.87
N ALA A 131 15.07 -7.71 8.84
CA ALA A 131 13.98 -8.44 9.49
C ALA A 131 14.05 -8.28 11.01
N ALA A 132 15.23 -8.50 11.58
CA ALA A 132 15.46 -8.43 13.01
C ALA A 132 15.10 -7.04 13.55
N HIS A 133 15.57 -5.97 12.90
CA HIS A 133 15.22 -4.60 13.28
C HIS A 133 13.71 -4.29 13.18
N LEU A 134 13.02 -4.85 12.18
CA LEU A 134 11.57 -4.69 12.08
C LEU A 134 10.86 -5.40 13.25
N VAL A 135 11.28 -6.62 13.59
CA VAL A 135 10.72 -7.39 14.72
C VAL A 135 10.98 -6.68 16.05
N GLU A 136 12.20 -6.17 16.26
CA GLU A 136 12.57 -5.37 17.43
C GLU A 136 11.71 -4.11 17.55
N TYR A 137 11.55 -3.36 16.46
CA TYR A 137 10.68 -2.19 16.43
C TYR A 137 9.23 -2.54 16.79
N GLN A 138 8.72 -3.64 16.24
CA GLN A 138 7.35 -4.10 16.51
C GLN A 138 7.14 -4.44 17.98
N ALA A 139 8.10 -5.14 18.60
CA ALA A 139 8.04 -5.48 20.02
C ALA A 139 8.19 -4.24 20.92
N ALA A 140 9.09 -3.31 20.57
CA ALA A 140 9.46 -2.19 21.42
C ALA A 140 8.54 -0.96 21.29
N GLN A 141 7.99 -0.69 20.11
CA GLN A 141 7.30 0.57 19.81
C GLN A 141 5.85 0.38 19.36
N MET A 142 5.56 -0.64 18.54
CA MET A 142 4.20 -0.77 17.96
C MET A 142 3.13 -0.99 19.03
N ILE A 143 3.39 -1.82 20.05
CA ILE A 143 2.42 -2.09 21.12
C ILE A 143 2.15 -0.82 21.97
N PRO A 144 3.19 -0.11 22.48
CA PRO A 144 2.99 1.18 23.14
C PRO A 144 2.25 2.22 22.29
N ASP A 145 2.57 2.30 20.99
CA ASP A 145 1.92 3.22 20.06
C ASP A 145 0.42 2.92 19.92
N LEU A 146 0.04 1.64 19.78
CA LEU A 146 -1.35 1.24 19.69
C LEU A 146 -2.12 1.54 20.99
N ALA A 147 -1.50 1.36 22.15
CA ALA A 147 -2.11 1.69 23.43
C ALA A 147 -2.29 3.21 23.63
N LEU A 148 -1.30 4.00 23.21
CA LEU A 148 -1.42 5.46 23.19
C LEU A 148 -2.53 5.91 22.24
N PHE A 149 -2.52 5.38 21.02
CA PHE A 149 -3.52 5.68 19.99
C PHE A 149 -4.94 5.34 20.47
N ASP A 150 -5.14 4.19 21.11
CA ASP A 150 -6.44 3.78 21.66
C ASP A 150 -7.00 4.82 22.63
N ARG A 151 -6.18 5.29 23.58
CA ARG A 151 -6.61 6.34 24.53
C ARG A 151 -6.96 7.63 23.80
N LEU A 152 -6.05 8.12 22.96
CA LEU A 152 -6.24 9.40 22.26
C LEU A 152 -7.48 9.37 21.35
N ALA A 153 -7.66 8.30 20.58
CA ALA A 153 -8.81 8.13 19.71
C ALA A 153 -10.12 8.15 20.52
N LYS A 154 -10.20 7.41 21.63
CA LYS A 154 -11.38 7.40 22.50
C LYS A 154 -11.68 8.77 23.11
N ASP A 155 -10.66 9.46 23.58
CA ASP A 155 -10.81 10.79 24.18
C ASP A 155 -11.29 11.82 23.13
N VAL A 156 -10.75 11.77 21.91
CA VAL A 156 -11.19 12.65 20.81
C VAL A 156 -12.61 12.31 20.36
N ILE A 157 -12.99 11.02 20.29
CA ILE A 157 -14.37 10.61 20.01
C ILE A 157 -15.33 11.23 21.03
N HIS A 158 -15.01 11.15 22.33
CA HIS A 158 -15.82 11.76 23.36
C HIS A 158 -15.94 13.27 23.21
N GLU A 159 -14.84 13.94 22.90
CA GLU A 159 -14.79 15.39 22.75
C GLU A 159 -15.65 15.88 21.58
N VAL A 160 -15.43 15.32 20.39
CA VAL A 160 -16.17 15.67 19.17
C VAL A 160 -17.67 15.38 19.34
N ASN A 161 -18.02 14.30 20.04
CA ASN A 161 -19.41 13.93 20.26
C ASN A 161 -20.15 14.82 21.28
N ARG A 162 -19.47 15.69 22.04
CA ARG A 162 -20.15 16.60 23.00
C ARG A 162 -21.15 17.53 22.31
N HIS A 163 -20.90 17.86 21.04
CA HIS A 163 -21.71 18.78 20.25
C HIS A 163 -22.43 18.10 19.08
N ALA A 164 -22.29 16.78 18.94
CA ALA A 164 -22.91 16.01 17.88
C ALA A 164 -24.42 15.85 18.13
N GLN A 165 -25.23 16.03 17.09
CA GLN A 165 -26.66 15.71 17.15
C GLN A 165 -26.86 14.18 17.18
N PRO A 166 -27.99 13.69 17.73
CA PRO A 166 -28.35 12.28 17.62
C PRO A 166 -28.31 11.81 16.17
N GLY A 167 -27.67 10.68 15.91
CA GLY A 167 -27.50 10.13 14.57
C GLY A 167 -26.28 10.64 13.81
N GLN A 168 -25.47 11.54 14.39
CA GLN A 168 -24.29 12.13 13.74
C GLN A 168 -22.98 11.84 14.50
N ARG A 169 -23.03 11.00 15.53
CA ARG A 169 -21.86 10.78 16.39
C ARG A 169 -20.76 10.04 15.64
N VAL A 170 -19.52 10.36 15.98
CA VAL A 170 -18.36 9.53 15.67
C VAL A 170 -18.42 8.31 16.59
N LEU A 171 -18.40 7.11 16.01
CA LEU A 171 -18.53 5.86 16.76
C LEU A 171 -17.19 5.16 16.95
N ALA A 172 -16.34 5.15 15.94
CA ALA A 172 -15.06 4.46 16.02
C ALA A 172 -14.01 5.03 15.06
N ALA A 173 -12.75 4.77 15.40
CA ALA A 173 -11.60 4.90 14.53
C ALA A 173 -11.13 3.49 14.13
N LEU A 174 -11.04 3.22 12.84
CA LEU A 174 -10.54 1.97 12.28
C LEU A 174 -9.11 2.18 11.77
N LEU A 175 -8.14 1.60 12.48
CA LEU A 175 -6.76 1.61 12.01
C LEU A 175 -6.55 0.46 11.03
N MET A 176 -5.94 0.77 9.89
CA MET A 176 -5.72 -0.15 8.80
C MET A 176 -4.22 -0.23 8.47
N GLY A 177 -3.91 -0.82 7.32
CA GLY A 177 -2.56 -0.81 6.80
C GLY A 177 -1.59 -1.60 7.67
N SER A 178 -0.36 -1.09 7.76
CA SER A 178 0.77 -1.80 8.34
C SER A 178 0.61 -2.08 9.84
N TYR A 179 -0.01 -1.19 10.62
CA TYR A 179 -0.27 -1.41 12.04
C TYR A 179 -1.28 -2.53 12.26
N ALA A 180 -2.37 -2.56 11.48
CA ALA A 180 -3.43 -3.55 11.64
C ALA A 180 -3.00 -4.99 11.33
N ILE A 181 -2.01 -5.16 10.46
CA ILE A 181 -1.50 -6.48 10.05
C ILE A 181 -0.18 -6.86 10.73
N GLY A 182 0.30 -6.06 11.69
CA GLY A 182 1.57 -6.33 12.39
C GLY A 182 2.80 -6.22 11.48
N ALA A 183 2.76 -5.30 10.51
CA ALA A 183 3.85 -5.03 9.58
C ALA A 183 4.36 -3.58 9.66
N ALA A 184 3.96 -2.81 10.68
CA ALA A 184 4.41 -1.45 10.88
C ALA A 184 5.93 -1.40 11.17
N GLY A 185 6.60 -0.43 10.56
CA GLY A 185 8.02 -0.14 10.75
C GLY A 185 8.24 1.32 11.12
N THR A 186 9.51 1.73 11.21
CA THR A 186 9.93 3.06 11.70
C THR A 186 9.45 4.26 10.88
N LYS A 187 8.93 4.02 9.67
CA LYS A 187 8.40 5.03 8.76
C LYS A 187 6.92 4.81 8.41
N SER A 188 6.26 3.89 9.11
CA SER A 188 4.85 3.61 8.89
C SER A 188 3.99 4.78 9.38
N ASP A 189 3.02 5.14 8.56
CA ASP A 189 1.88 5.99 8.86
C ASP A 189 0.75 5.19 9.53
N LEU A 190 -0.19 5.93 10.12
CA LEU A 190 -1.42 5.40 10.70
C LEU A 190 -2.59 5.62 9.71
N ASP A 191 -2.87 4.62 8.88
CA ASP A 191 -4.00 4.65 7.93
C ASP A 191 -5.34 4.56 8.70
N LEU A 192 -6.10 5.66 8.76
CA LEU A 192 -7.26 5.77 9.66
C LEU A 192 -8.58 6.04 8.92
N GLN A 193 -9.52 5.11 9.04
CA GLN A 193 -10.89 5.26 8.56
C GLN A 193 -11.84 5.50 9.75
N VAL A 194 -12.64 6.56 9.69
CA VAL A 194 -13.60 6.88 10.76
C VAL A 194 -14.98 6.28 10.48
N VAL A 195 -15.66 5.81 11.52
CA VAL A 195 -17.04 5.34 11.50
C VAL A 195 -17.93 6.35 12.22
N THR A 196 -19.00 6.78 11.58
CA THR A 196 -20.03 7.66 12.15
C THR A 196 -21.39 7.00 12.07
N GLU A 197 -22.36 7.41 12.89
CA GLU A 197 -23.72 6.85 12.90
C GLU A 197 -24.41 6.90 11.52
N ASP A 198 -24.21 7.98 10.76
CA ASP A 198 -24.85 8.24 9.46
C ASP A 198 -23.91 8.05 8.27
N GLY A 199 -22.63 7.76 8.49
CA GLY A 199 -21.61 7.68 7.44
C GLY A 199 -21.25 9.04 6.81
N HIS A 200 -21.68 10.17 7.39
CA HIS A 200 -21.33 11.50 6.89
C HIS A 200 -20.00 12.03 7.43
N THR A 201 -19.44 12.99 6.71
CA THR A 201 -18.10 13.55 6.95
C THR A 201 -18.06 14.76 7.89
N ARG A 202 -19.21 15.16 8.46
CA ARG A 202 -19.39 16.44 9.17
C ARG A 202 -18.35 16.69 10.27
N HIS A 203 -17.97 15.65 11.00
CA HIS A 203 -17.07 15.73 12.14
C HIS A 203 -15.65 15.21 11.85
N LEU A 204 -15.35 14.83 10.60
CA LEU A 204 -14.07 14.22 10.26
C LEU A 204 -12.90 15.17 10.40
N ALA A 205 -13.01 16.38 9.86
CA ALA A 205 -11.92 17.34 9.89
C ALA A 205 -11.51 17.65 11.34
N GLU A 206 -12.49 17.97 12.18
CA GLU A 206 -12.28 18.21 13.61
C GLU A 206 -11.68 16.99 14.33
N PHE A 207 -12.19 15.79 14.05
CA PHE A 207 -11.65 14.56 14.62
C PHE A 207 -10.18 14.34 14.24
N TYR A 208 -9.82 14.47 12.95
CA TYR A 208 -8.45 14.27 12.48
C TYR A 208 -7.50 15.35 13.01
N GLU A 209 -7.93 16.61 13.04
CA GLU A 209 -7.14 17.73 13.57
C GLU A 209 -6.80 17.53 15.06
N LEU A 210 -7.80 17.25 15.89
CA LEU A 210 -7.60 17.01 17.33
C LEU A 210 -6.76 15.76 17.60
N LEU A 211 -6.97 14.70 16.82
CA LEU A 211 -6.19 13.47 17.00
C LEU A 211 -4.73 13.68 16.60
N GLN A 212 -4.46 14.37 15.48
CA GLN A 212 -3.11 14.69 15.03
C GLN A 212 -2.40 15.61 16.04
N GLU A 213 -3.07 16.65 16.54
CA GLU A 213 -2.50 17.54 17.56
C GLU A 213 -2.06 16.76 18.81
N ARG A 214 -2.92 15.88 19.33
CA ARG A 214 -2.60 15.06 20.51
C ARG A 214 -1.51 14.03 20.25
N TRP A 215 -1.49 13.47 19.05
CA TRP A 215 -0.46 12.53 18.62
C TRP A 215 0.92 13.21 18.54
N ASP A 216 0.96 14.41 17.99
CA ASP A 216 2.17 15.24 17.91
C ASP A 216 2.62 15.69 19.30
N ALA A 217 1.70 16.13 20.17
CA ALA A 217 1.98 16.50 21.54
C ALA A 217 2.55 15.33 22.37
N ALA A 218 2.23 14.09 22.01
CA ALA A 218 2.79 12.89 22.62
C ALA A 218 4.18 12.50 22.05
N GLY A 219 4.78 13.33 21.19
CA GLY A 219 6.10 13.11 20.60
C GLY A 219 6.11 12.09 19.46
N LYS A 220 4.98 11.93 18.76
CA LYS A 220 4.83 10.96 17.66
C LYS A 220 4.70 11.57 16.27
N SER A 221 5.13 12.83 16.12
CA SER A 221 5.06 13.59 14.87
C SER A 221 5.78 12.96 13.67
N GLN A 222 6.69 12.01 13.88
CA GLN A 222 7.30 11.24 12.79
C GLN A 222 6.36 10.21 12.12
N HIS A 223 5.21 9.89 12.73
CA HIS A 223 4.21 8.96 12.21
C HIS A 223 2.92 9.74 11.90
N GLU A 224 2.75 10.20 10.66
CA GLU A 224 1.54 10.93 10.26
C GLU A 224 0.29 10.05 10.36
N ILE A 225 -0.84 10.66 10.73
CA ILE A 225 -2.16 10.05 10.61
C ILE A 225 -2.64 10.24 9.17
N GLY A 226 -2.73 9.14 8.43
CA GLY A 226 -3.28 9.11 7.08
C GLY A 226 -4.81 9.12 7.14
N ASP A 227 -5.44 10.18 6.65
CA ASP A 227 -6.88 10.36 6.70
C ASP A 227 -7.59 9.86 5.42
N PHE A 228 -8.67 9.10 5.61
CA PHE A 228 -9.61 8.82 4.54
C PHE A 228 -10.62 9.98 4.46
N GLN A 229 -10.83 10.51 3.25
CA GLN A 229 -11.66 11.71 3.03
C GLN A 229 -13.18 11.48 3.21
N TYR A 230 -13.60 10.30 3.65
CA TYR A 230 -15.00 9.94 3.85
C TYR A 230 -15.16 9.11 5.13
N ALA A 231 -16.36 9.10 5.71
CA ALA A 231 -16.72 8.26 6.86
C ALA A 231 -17.48 7.02 6.37
N LEU A 232 -17.55 5.99 7.22
CA LEU A 232 -18.39 4.83 6.98
C LEU A 232 -19.50 4.73 8.03
N PRO A 233 -20.71 4.28 7.65
CA PRO A 233 -21.71 3.88 8.64
C PRO A 233 -21.25 2.64 9.42
N PRO A 234 -21.84 2.30 10.58
CA PRO A 234 -21.46 1.13 11.39
C PRO A 234 -21.98 -0.18 10.78
N SER A 235 -21.63 -0.43 9.51
CA SER A 235 -22.01 -1.60 8.74
C SER A 235 -20.77 -2.45 8.46
N ARG A 236 -20.60 -3.52 9.23
CA ARG A 236 -19.50 -4.48 9.05
C ARG A 236 -19.44 -5.01 7.61
N GLY A 237 -20.58 -5.36 7.02
CA GLY A 237 -20.64 -5.87 5.65
C GLY A 237 -20.13 -4.86 4.60
N LEU A 238 -20.43 -3.57 4.78
CA LEU A 238 -19.91 -2.52 3.92
C LEU A 238 -18.41 -2.33 4.14
N ILE A 239 -17.98 -2.23 5.39
CA ILE A 239 -16.56 -2.09 5.77
C ILE A 239 -15.74 -3.25 5.18
N ASP A 240 -16.19 -4.50 5.32
CA ASP A 240 -15.52 -5.67 4.75
C ASP A 240 -15.56 -5.73 3.22
N SER A 241 -16.58 -5.12 2.59
CA SER A 241 -16.64 -5.02 1.13
C SER A 241 -15.60 -4.05 0.57
N ILE A 242 -15.27 -3.00 1.35
CA ILE A 242 -14.32 -1.95 1.01
C ILE A 242 -12.90 -2.34 1.44
N HIS A 243 -12.75 -2.73 2.70
CA HIS A 243 -11.50 -3.09 3.37
C HIS A 243 -11.50 -4.58 3.71
N ARG A 244 -10.92 -5.43 2.86
CA ARG A 244 -10.79 -6.88 3.14
C ARG A 244 -9.61 -7.24 4.03
N ALA A 245 -8.60 -6.38 4.09
CA ALA A 245 -7.49 -6.56 5.02
C ALA A 245 -7.97 -6.43 6.47
N PRO A 246 -7.25 -7.02 7.44
CA PRO A 246 -7.52 -6.79 8.86
C PRO A 246 -7.48 -5.29 9.21
N TYR A 247 -8.32 -4.89 10.17
CA TYR A 247 -8.35 -3.57 10.76
C TYR A 247 -8.48 -3.70 12.28
N LEU A 248 -7.98 -2.70 13.02
CA LEU A 248 -8.13 -2.58 14.47
C LEU A 248 -9.20 -1.53 14.77
N ILE A 249 -10.06 -1.81 15.74
CA ILE A 249 -11.19 -0.95 16.10
C ILE A 249 -10.88 -0.24 17.42
N PHE A 250 -10.94 1.09 17.40
CA PHE A 250 -10.78 1.95 18.57
C PHE A 250 -12.09 2.71 18.80
N SER A 251 -12.78 2.38 19.89
CA SER A 251 -14.08 2.98 20.21
C SER A 251 -14.31 2.99 21.72
N PRO A 252 -14.91 4.05 22.28
CA PRO A 252 -15.38 4.03 23.66
C PRO A 252 -16.68 3.22 23.85
N TYR A 253 -17.29 2.72 22.76
CA TYR A 253 -18.58 2.03 22.73
C TYR A 253 -18.39 0.51 22.52
N PRO A 254 -18.54 -0.33 23.57
CA PRO A 254 -18.30 -1.78 23.47
C PRO A 254 -19.18 -2.47 22.41
N GLU A 255 -20.42 -2.00 22.24
CA GLU A 255 -21.36 -2.51 21.23
C GLU A 255 -20.89 -2.24 19.80
N VAL A 256 -20.20 -1.12 19.55
CA VAL A 256 -19.62 -0.80 18.25
C VAL A 256 -18.45 -1.74 17.97
N ILE A 257 -17.60 -2.00 18.97
CA ILE A 257 -16.51 -2.98 18.85
C ILE A 257 -17.09 -4.34 18.50
N ALA A 258 -18.05 -4.83 19.28
CA ALA A 258 -18.67 -6.13 19.06
C ALA A 258 -19.36 -6.24 17.68
N GLY A 259 -20.03 -5.17 17.23
CA GLY A 259 -20.72 -5.14 15.93
C GLY A 259 -19.77 -5.08 14.72
N LEU A 260 -18.61 -4.44 14.88
CA LEU A 260 -17.63 -4.26 13.80
C LEU A 260 -16.52 -5.33 13.80
N GLN A 261 -16.35 -6.06 14.89
CA GLN A 261 -15.32 -7.08 15.02
C GLN A 261 -15.56 -8.24 14.04
N ARG A 262 -14.48 -8.70 13.42
CA ARG A 262 -14.48 -9.89 12.56
C ARG A 262 -14.47 -11.15 13.39
N SER A 263 -15.25 -12.14 12.98
CA SER A 263 -15.15 -13.48 13.56
C SER A 263 -13.90 -14.15 12.98
N ARG A 264 -13.05 -14.73 13.84
CA ARG A 264 -11.81 -15.43 13.43
C ARG A 264 -12.04 -16.57 12.41
N ALA A 265 -13.25 -17.13 12.37
CA ALA A 265 -13.68 -18.15 11.40
C ALA A 265 -14.06 -17.58 10.01
N GLU A 266 -14.31 -16.27 9.91
CA GLU A 266 -14.70 -15.57 8.68
C GLU A 266 -13.49 -15.02 7.91
N ASP A 267 -12.37 -14.74 8.58
CA ASP A 267 -11.09 -14.40 7.94
C ASP A 267 -10.57 -15.54 7.03
N VAL A 268 -10.93 -16.79 7.36
CA VAL A 268 -10.65 -17.99 6.54
C VAL A 268 -11.67 -18.15 5.39
N ARG A 269 -12.84 -17.49 5.49
CA ARG A 269 -13.88 -17.44 4.45
C ARG A 269 -13.82 -16.17 3.62
N LEU A 270 -12.64 -15.57 3.43
CA LEU A 270 -12.41 -14.85 2.20
C LEU A 270 -12.64 -15.85 1.06
N LYS A 271 -13.85 -15.80 0.48
CA LYS A 271 -14.31 -16.66 -0.63
C LYS A 271 -13.21 -16.73 -1.69
N PRO A 272 -13.08 -17.83 -2.45
CA PRO A 272 -12.10 -18.02 -3.53
C PRO A 272 -12.30 -17.03 -4.69
N ALA A 273 -12.13 -15.74 -4.40
CA ALA A 273 -12.06 -14.61 -5.30
C ALA A 273 -10.59 -14.21 -5.52
N ASP A 274 -9.66 -15.03 -5.04
CA ASP A 274 -8.21 -14.81 -5.02
C ASP A 274 -7.50 -15.46 -6.22
N ARG A 275 -8.27 -15.97 -7.19
CA ARG A 275 -7.78 -16.29 -8.54
C ARG A 275 -8.31 -15.25 -9.51
N ARG A 276 -7.46 -14.78 -10.42
CA ARG A 276 -7.85 -13.91 -11.54
C ARG A 276 -8.89 -14.64 -12.42
N GLY A 277 -10.17 -14.48 -12.10
CA GLY A 277 -11.28 -14.96 -12.92
C GLY A 277 -11.38 -14.20 -14.25
N TRP A 278 -12.21 -14.70 -15.17
CA TRP A 278 -12.36 -14.11 -16.52
C TRP A 278 -12.58 -12.59 -16.51
N THR A 279 -13.47 -12.08 -15.66
CA THR A 279 -13.77 -10.64 -15.55
C THR A 279 -12.58 -9.82 -15.06
N GLY A 280 -11.78 -10.37 -14.14
CA GLY A 280 -10.54 -9.76 -13.66
C GLY A 280 -9.46 -9.73 -14.75
N THR A 281 -9.37 -10.77 -15.57
CA THR A 281 -8.48 -10.81 -16.75
C THR A 281 -8.88 -9.78 -17.78
N VAL A 282 -10.17 -9.69 -18.13
CA VAL A 282 -10.68 -8.71 -19.10
C VAL A 282 -10.40 -7.28 -18.63
N PHE A 283 -10.66 -6.96 -17.36
CA PHE A 283 -10.33 -5.64 -16.83
C PHE A 283 -8.82 -5.37 -16.87
N HIS A 284 -7.99 -6.34 -16.44
CA HIS A 284 -6.54 -6.17 -16.45
C HIS A 284 -6.04 -5.86 -17.86
N LEU A 285 -6.54 -6.57 -18.88
CA LEU A 285 -6.20 -6.32 -20.28
C LEU A 285 -6.68 -4.94 -20.76
N PHE A 286 -7.91 -4.55 -20.41
CA PHE A 286 -8.45 -3.23 -20.75
C PHE A 286 -7.62 -2.09 -20.13
N TYR A 287 -7.34 -2.18 -18.83
CA TYR A 287 -6.61 -1.15 -18.10
C TYR A 287 -5.13 -1.11 -18.53
N ALA A 288 -4.50 -2.26 -18.76
CA ALA A 288 -3.19 -2.33 -19.39
C ALA A 288 -3.20 -1.64 -20.76
N GLY A 289 -4.19 -1.94 -21.61
CA GLY A 289 -4.34 -1.33 -22.93
C GLY A 289 -4.47 0.20 -22.85
N LEU A 290 -5.24 0.72 -21.89
CA LEU A 290 -5.39 2.16 -21.67
C LEU A 290 -4.07 2.82 -21.26
N LEU A 291 -3.36 2.24 -20.29
CA LEU A 291 -2.06 2.75 -19.83
C LEU A 291 -0.99 2.68 -20.93
N PHE A 292 -0.88 1.55 -21.63
CA PHE A 292 0.04 1.39 -22.75
C PHE A 292 -0.29 2.32 -23.93
N GLY A 293 -1.58 2.53 -24.21
CA GLY A 293 -2.04 3.51 -25.20
C GLY A 293 -1.59 4.92 -24.86
N ALA A 294 -1.74 5.34 -23.60
CA ALA A 294 -1.26 6.64 -23.13
C ALA A 294 0.26 6.78 -23.24
N VAL A 295 1.04 5.75 -22.89
CA VAL A 295 2.49 5.74 -23.06
C VAL A 295 2.89 5.83 -24.53
N LEU A 296 2.21 5.08 -25.42
CA LEU A 296 2.48 5.11 -26.86
C LEU A 296 2.23 6.51 -27.44
N LEU A 297 1.11 7.15 -27.09
CA LEU A 297 0.79 8.51 -27.51
C LEU A 297 1.84 9.52 -27.02
N TYR A 298 2.32 9.37 -25.78
CA TYR A 298 3.39 10.19 -25.23
C TYR A 298 4.72 10.00 -25.97
N GLU A 299 5.12 8.74 -26.24
CA GLU A 299 6.33 8.41 -27.01
C GLU A 299 6.25 8.95 -28.44
N LEU A 300 5.09 8.84 -29.09
CA LEU A 300 4.84 9.35 -30.45
C LEU A 300 4.94 10.88 -30.50
N ARG A 301 4.29 11.58 -29.56
CA ARG A 301 4.39 13.06 -29.46
C ARG A 301 5.83 13.51 -29.28
N GLY A 302 6.59 12.86 -28.40
CA GLY A 302 8.01 13.19 -28.16
C GLY A 302 8.93 12.93 -29.36
N ARG A 303 8.56 12.02 -30.29
CA ARG A 303 9.27 11.80 -31.56
C ARG A 303 8.90 12.84 -32.60
N LEU A 304 7.63 13.23 -32.69
CA LEU A 304 7.16 14.27 -33.61
C LEU A 304 7.75 15.64 -33.27
N SER A 305 7.77 16.02 -31.99
CA SER A 305 8.41 17.28 -31.54
C SER A 305 9.91 17.32 -31.83
N ARG A 306 10.62 16.18 -31.79
CA ARG A 306 12.05 16.10 -32.10
C ARG A 306 12.37 16.10 -33.60
N LYS A 307 11.39 15.76 -34.45
CA LYS A 307 11.53 15.86 -35.91
C LYS A 307 11.19 17.25 -36.45
N ALA A 308 10.50 18.06 -35.65
CA ALA A 308 10.07 19.41 -36.00
C ALA A 308 11.03 20.51 -35.50
N ALA A 309 12.09 20.12 -34.78
CA ALA A 309 13.17 20.99 -34.29
C ALA A 309 14.46 20.62 -35.04
#